data_AF-A0A367PWW1-F1
#
_entry.id   AF-A0A367PWW1-F1
#
_cell.length_a   1.000
_cell.length_b   1.000
_cell.length_c   1.000
_cell.angle_alpha   90.00
_cell.angle_beta   90.00
_cell.angle_gamma   90.00
#
_symmetry.space_group_name_H-M   'P 1'
#
loop_
_entity.id
_entity.type
_entity.pdbx_description
1 polymer ?
#
loop_
_entity_poly.entity_id
_entity_poly.type
_entity_poly.pdbx_seq_one_letter_code
_entity_poly.pdbx_strand_id
1 'polypeptide(L)'
;MLAITQTPLFSYEATQSATRIVKDFVYGLYFPVHGLSSKDIFTYCPTLISIESMVYQVDLVAENAKYFNVVQTKNEDFQTLTMQKYSFLELLKKLDFYDSQIERQLAMGEEFVKLENKVTAGGLVEHSEVIRIAELRSSDVRLLHCILFHLLGKSYNEKLLSLLWSVEVIADIVNDFLDYADDVNKDQYNTYRMFVKLYKEKAPDYIKVELDKYENSFKDQLNLFPIDEKQRLISACSQFLKAHSAEIPQPIIE
;
A
#
# COMPACT_ATOMS: atom_id res chain seq x y z
N MET A 1 35.82 -10.13 -14.81
CA MET A 1 34.58 -10.09 -15.60
C MET A 1 33.54 -10.89 -14.83
N LEU A 2 32.71 -10.23 -14.02
CA LEU A 2 31.70 -10.90 -13.22
C LEU A 2 30.65 -11.46 -14.18
N ALA A 3 30.58 -12.80 -14.27
CA ALA A 3 29.45 -13.47 -14.90
C ALA A 3 28.25 -13.25 -13.98
N ILE A 4 27.58 -12.13 -14.18
CA ILE A 4 26.30 -11.84 -13.58
C ILE A 4 25.29 -12.76 -14.29
N THR A 5 25.11 -13.97 -13.80
CA THR A 5 23.88 -14.71 -14.08
C THR A 5 22.77 -14.06 -13.24
N GLN A 6 22.32 -12.87 -13.66
CA GLN A 6 21.20 -12.18 -13.04
C GLN A 6 19.93 -12.76 -13.64
N THR A 7 19.32 -13.71 -12.93
CA THR A 7 17.88 -13.88 -13.05
C THR A 7 17.26 -12.51 -12.75
N PRO A 8 16.53 -11.89 -13.69
CA PRO A 8 15.91 -10.59 -13.45
C PRO A 8 14.93 -10.71 -12.28
N LEU A 9 15.11 -9.87 -11.25
CA LEU A 9 14.30 -9.93 -10.03
C LEU A 9 12.93 -9.27 -10.18
N PHE A 10 12.78 -8.37 -11.15
CA PHE A 10 11.53 -7.70 -11.48
C PHE A 10 11.52 -7.23 -12.94
N SER A 11 10.34 -7.04 -13.49
CA SER A 11 10.12 -6.61 -14.87
C SER A 11 10.16 -5.09 -15.04
N TYR A 12 10.20 -4.64 -16.30
CA TYR A 12 10.05 -3.22 -16.63
C TYR A 12 8.67 -2.68 -16.23
N GLU A 13 7.63 -3.48 -16.42
CA GLU A 13 6.26 -3.14 -16.00
C GLU A 13 6.19 -2.91 -14.49
N ALA A 14 6.76 -3.82 -13.69
CA ALA A 14 6.85 -3.63 -12.24
C ALA A 14 7.58 -2.34 -11.87
N THR A 15 8.61 -1.97 -12.63
CA THR A 15 9.34 -0.71 -12.41
C THR A 15 8.52 0.54 -12.76
N GLN A 16 7.73 0.48 -13.84
CA GLN A 16 6.83 1.59 -14.19
C GLN A 16 5.74 1.78 -13.14
N SER A 17 5.10 0.69 -12.69
CA SER A 17 4.10 0.73 -11.62
C SER A 17 4.68 1.27 -10.32
N ALA A 18 5.84 0.75 -9.90
CA ALA A 18 6.57 1.22 -8.73
C ALA A 18 6.90 2.71 -8.77
N THR A 19 7.25 3.24 -9.94
CA THR A 19 7.57 4.66 -10.09
C THR A 19 6.37 5.56 -9.78
N ARG A 20 5.15 5.12 -10.11
CA ARG A 20 3.92 5.86 -9.77
C ARG A 20 3.71 5.89 -8.26
N ILE A 21 3.82 4.75 -7.58
CA ILE A 21 3.68 4.65 -6.12
C ILE A 21 4.73 5.51 -5.40
N VAL A 22 6.00 5.41 -5.80
CA VAL A 22 7.08 6.24 -5.24
C VAL A 22 6.83 7.73 -5.49
N LYS A 23 6.37 8.11 -6.69
CA LYS A 23 6.04 9.51 -6.96
C LYS A 23 4.91 10.01 -6.06
N ASP A 24 3.86 9.23 -5.89
CA ASP A 24 2.67 9.69 -5.19
C ASP A 24 2.91 9.67 -3.67
N PHE A 25 3.34 8.55 -3.09
CA PHE A 25 3.56 8.42 -1.64
C PHE A 25 4.94 8.89 -1.17
N VAL A 26 6.03 8.39 -1.75
CA VAL A 26 7.37 8.74 -1.25
C VAL A 26 7.66 10.23 -1.49
N TYR A 27 7.49 10.70 -2.71
CA TYR A 27 7.76 12.09 -3.04
C TYR A 27 6.65 13.03 -2.58
N GLY A 28 5.38 12.64 -2.74
CA GLY A 28 4.23 13.48 -2.36
C GLY A 28 3.94 13.54 -0.85
N LEU A 29 4.22 12.46 -0.10
CA LEU A 29 3.93 12.39 1.34
C LEU A 29 5.22 12.33 2.18
N TYR A 30 6.06 11.30 1.97
CA TYR A 30 7.14 10.98 2.92
C TYR A 30 8.31 11.97 2.88
N PHE A 31 8.67 12.47 1.70
CA PHE A 31 9.74 13.45 1.58
C PHE A 31 9.38 14.76 2.34
N PRO A 32 8.22 15.39 2.10
CA PRO A 32 7.80 16.58 2.84
C PRO A 32 7.74 16.40 4.36
N VAL A 33 7.21 15.27 4.87
CA VAL A 33 7.14 15.04 6.33
C VAL A 33 8.52 14.93 6.97
N HIS A 34 9.50 14.39 6.23
CA HIS A 34 10.90 14.28 6.63
C HIS A 34 11.75 15.51 6.33
N GLY A 35 11.17 16.55 5.70
CA GLY A 35 11.88 17.77 5.32
C GLY A 35 12.83 17.60 4.13
N LEU A 36 12.61 16.57 3.31
CA LEU A 36 13.35 16.32 2.07
C LEU A 36 12.78 17.15 0.92
N SER A 37 13.62 17.40 -0.07
CA SER A 37 13.35 18.23 -1.25
C SER A 37 13.39 17.41 -2.53
N SER A 38 13.06 18.04 -3.66
CA SER A 38 13.21 17.40 -4.99
C SER A 38 14.65 17.04 -5.36
N LYS A 39 15.65 17.62 -4.68
CA LYS A 39 17.06 17.29 -4.91
C LYS A 39 17.43 15.91 -4.36
N ASP A 40 16.68 15.43 -3.38
CA ASP A 40 16.93 14.17 -2.68
C ASP A 40 16.44 12.93 -3.46
N ILE A 41 15.71 13.15 -4.56
CA ILE A 41 15.17 12.10 -5.43
C ILE A 41 16.27 11.14 -5.89
N PHE A 42 17.41 11.68 -6.37
CA PHE A 42 18.50 10.84 -6.89
C PHE A 42 19.24 10.05 -5.82
N THR A 43 19.07 10.42 -4.55
CA THR A 43 19.68 9.72 -3.41
C THR A 43 18.83 8.55 -2.96
N TYR A 44 17.51 8.75 -2.80
CA TYR A 44 16.64 7.76 -2.15
C TYR A 44 15.75 6.99 -3.12
N CYS A 45 15.27 7.62 -4.20
CA CYS A 45 14.31 6.98 -5.11
C CYS A 45 14.88 5.74 -5.84
N PRO A 46 16.16 5.64 -6.24
CA PRO A 46 16.65 4.42 -6.88
C PRO A 46 16.44 3.16 -6.04
N THR A 47 16.71 3.24 -4.73
CA THR A 47 16.52 2.14 -3.80
C THR A 47 15.04 1.87 -3.55
N LEU A 48 14.25 2.92 -3.32
CA LEU A 48 12.81 2.78 -3.02
C LEU A 48 12.03 2.23 -4.23
N ILE A 49 12.33 2.69 -5.45
CA ILE A 49 11.75 2.14 -6.67
C ILE A 49 12.16 0.68 -6.84
N SER A 50 13.43 0.33 -6.60
CA SER A 50 13.88 -1.05 -6.74
C SER A 50 13.16 -2.00 -5.77
N ILE A 51 12.92 -1.56 -4.53
CA ILE A 51 12.19 -2.36 -3.54
C ILE A 51 10.72 -2.47 -3.92
N GLU A 52 10.07 -1.37 -4.27
CA GLU A 52 8.68 -1.36 -4.71
C GLU A 52 8.47 -2.24 -5.97
N SER A 53 9.40 -2.20 -6.92
CA SER A 53 9.37 -3.09 -8.09
C SER A 53 9.39 -4.57 -7.71
N MET A 54 10.09 -4.94 -6.62
CA MET A 54 10.12 -6.32 -6.14
C MET A 54 8.82 -6.71 -5.45
N VAL A 55 8.19 -5.80 -4.70
CA VAL A 55 6.86 -6.02 -4.12
C VAL A 55 5.84 -6.25 -5.24
N TYR A 56 5.77 -5.32 -6.20
CA TYR A 56 4.87 -5.44 -7.34
C TYR A 56 5.11 -6.72 -8.17
N GLN A 57 6.38 -7.13 -8.31
CA GLN A 57 6.70 -8.37 -9.02
C GLN A 57 6.15 -9.62 -8.31
N VAL A 58 6.19 -9.63 -6.97
CA VAL A 58 5.61 -10.71 -6.15
C VAL A 58 4.09 -10.74 -6.35
N ASP A 59 3.44 -9.58 -6.39
CA ASP A 59 1.99 -9.48 -6.61
C ASP A 59 1.59 -9.97 -7.99
N LEU A 60 2.29 -9.56 -9.05
CA LEU A 60 2.06 -10.06 -10.41
C LEU A 60 2.15 -11.59 -10.50
N VAL A 61 3.14 -12.21 -9.85
CA VAL A 61 3.26 -13.68 -9.85
C VAL A 61 2.13 -14.32 -9.06
N ALA A 62 1.73 -13.72 -7.93
CA ALA A 62 0.63 -14.21 -7.13
C ALA A 62 -0.71 -14.12 -7.87
N GLU A 63 -1.02 -13.01 -8.54
CA GLU A 63 -2.24 -12.83 -9.34
C GLU A 63 -2.31 -13.81 -10.50
N ASN A 64 -1.21 -13.97 -11.25
CA ASN A 64 -1.15 -14.95 -12.33
C ASN A 64 -1.43 -16.37 -11.82
N ALA A 65 -0.87 -16.75 -10.66
CA ALA A 65 -1.15 -18.05 -10.05
C ALA A 65 -2.63 -18.24 -9.63
N LYS A 66 -3.37 -17.17 -9.34
CA LYS A 66 -4.82 -17.24 -9.02
C LYS A 66 -5.67 -17.51 -10.28
N TYR A 67 -5.34 -16.92 -11.43
CA TYR A 67 -6.10 -17.09 -12.68
C TYR A 67 -6.03 -18.53 -13.24
N PHE A 68 -4.94 -19.27 -12.98
CA PHE A 68 -4.80 -20.68 -13.37
C PHE A 68 -5.29 -21.61 -12.24
N ASN A 69 -6.61 -21.80 -12.16
CA ASN A 69 -7.36 -22.63 -11.20
C ASN A 69 -6.60 -23.77 -10.46
N VAL A 70 -6.98 -23.90 -9.18
CA VAL A 70 -6.57 -24.72 -8.01
C VAL A 70 -6.58 -26.26 -8.19
N VAL A 71 -6.36 -26.80 -9.40
CA VAL A 71 -6.13 -28.26 -9.59
C VAL A 71 -4.82 -28.55 -10.33
N GLN A 72 -4.19 -27.55 -10.96
CA GLN A 72 -2.91 -27.70 -11.66
C GLN A 72 -2.03 -26.45 -11.61
N THR A 73 -1.96 -25.72 -10.49
CA THR A 73 -0.89 -24.73 -10.31
C THR A 73 0.43 -25.49 -10.43
N LYS A 74 1.15 -25.28 -11.54
CA LYS A 74 2.42 -25.95 -11.81
C LYS A 74 3.35 -25.66 -10.63
N ASN A 75 4.13 -26.66 -10.21
CA ASN A 75 5.18 -26.50 -9.19
C ASN A 75 6.09 -25.29 -9.46
N GLU A 76 6.21 -24.86 -10.71
CA GLU A 76 7.05 -23.76 -11.19
C GLU A 76 6.62 -22.37 -10.68
N ASP A 77 5.31 -22.05 -10.62
CA ASP A 77 4.85 -20.71 -10.19
C ASP A 77 4.99 -20.54 -8.68
N PHE A 78 4.67 -21.59 -7.91
CA PHE A 78 4.89 -21.60 -6.47
C PHE A 78 6.39 -21.53 -6.13
N GLN A 79 7.24 -22.24 -6.89
CA GLN A 79 8.69 -22.12 -6.78
C GLN A 79 9.17 -20.70 -7.14
N THR A 80 8.61 -20.07 -8.17
CA THR A 80 8.95 -18.71 -8.59
C THR A 80 8.58 -17.69 -7.51
N LEU A 81 7.37 -17.76 -6.95
CA LEU A 81 6.93 -16.90 -5.86
C LEU A 81 7.83 -17.07 -4.62
N THR A 82 8.16 -18.31 -4.28
CA THR A 82 9.06 -18.63 -3.15
C THR A 82 10.46 -18.05 -3.39
N MET A 83 10.99 -18.19 -4.61
CA MET A 83 12.30 -17.64 -4.99
C MET A 83 12.32 -16.11 -5.00
N GLN A 84 11.25 -15.46 -5.44
CA GLN A 84 11.13 -13.99 -5.41
C GLN A 84 11.09 -13.47 -3.97
N LYS A 85 10.23 -14.05 -3.11
CA LYS A 85 10.17 -13.71 -1.69
C LYS A 85 11.52 -13.90 -1.01
N TYR A 86 12.19 -15.04 -1.26
CA TYR A 86 13.52 -15.30 -0.72
C TYR A 86 14.55 -14.27 -1.20
N SER A 87 14.57 -13.97 -2.50
CA SER A 87 15.50 -12.98 -3.07
C SER A 87 15.26 -11.58 -2.53
N PHE A 88 14.00 -11.22 -2.29
CA PHE A 88 13.63 -9.95 -1.68
C PHE A 88 14.13 -9.84 -0.24
N LEU A 89 13.87 -10.86 0.59
CA LEU A 89 14.36 -10.91 1.97
C LEU A 89 15.89 -10.86 2.04
N GLU A 90 16.58 -11.60 1.18
CA GLU A 90 18.04 -11.59 1.14
C GLU A 90 18.60 -10.24 0.68
N LEU A 91 17.91 -9.52 -0.21
CA LEU A 91 18.28 -8.15 -0.56
C LEU A 91 18.14 -7.22 0.65
N LEU A 92 17.00 -7.25 1.35
CA LEU A 92 16.77 -6.41 2.53
C LEU A 92 17.83 -6.65 3.62
N LYS A 93 18.22 -7.91 3.85
CA LYS A 93 19.30 -8.25 4.79
C LYS A 93 20.66 -7.74 4.31
N LYS A 94 20.99 -7.90 3.03
CA LYS A 94 22.27 -7.40 2.46
C LYS A 94 22.40 -5.89 2.49
N LEU A 95 21.27 -5.18 2.40
CA LEU A 95 21.20 -3.72 2.53
C LEU A 95 21.14 -3.25 3.99
N ASP A 96 21.13 -4.17 4.97
CA ASP A 96 20.97 -3.87 6.40
C ASP A 96 19.66 -3.12 6.72
N PHE A 97 18.60 -3.42 5.96
CA PHE A 97 17.26 -2.87 6.16
C PHE A 97 16.36 -3.85 6.90
N TYR A 98 16.69 -5.13 7.00
CA TYR A 98 15.78 -6.11 7.60
C TYR A 98 15.78 -6.03 9.13
N ASP A 99 14.67 -5.57 9.70
CA ASP A 99 14.40 -5.53 11.13
C ASP A 99 12.95 -5.92 11.47
N SER A 100 12.56 -5.80 12.74
CA SER A 100 11.21 -6.18 13.21
C SER A 100 10.08 -5.32 12.64
N GLN A 101 10.33 -4.05 12.29
CA GLN A 101 9.30 -3.20 11.70
C GLN A 101 9.10 -3.55 10.23
N ILE A 102 10.18 -3.84 9.49
CA ILE A 102 10.13 -4.36 8.13
C ILE A 102 9.44 -5.73 8.10
N GLU A 103 9.82 -6.65 9.00
CA GLU A 103 9.17 -7.97 9.12
C GLU A 103 7.65 -7.84 9.37
N ARG A 104 7.24 -6.88 10.22
CA ARG A 104 5.83 -6.59 10.46
C ARG A 104 5.10 -6.12 9.21
N GLN A 105 5.70 -5.22 8.41
CA GLN A 105 5.05 -4.76 7.17
C GLN A 105 4.91 -5.88 6.15
N LEU A 106 5.92 -6.74 6.01
CA LEU A 106 5.85 -7.91 5.14
C LEU A 106 4.74 -8.88 5.59
N ALA A 107 4.63 -9.13 6.90
CA ALA A 107 3.56 -9.97 7.45
C ALA A 107 2.16 -9.38 7.21
N MET A 108 2.02 -8.05 7.30
CA MET A 108 0.77 -7.34 6.97
C MET A 108 0.41 -7.47 5.49
N GLY A 109 1.38 -7.37 4.57
CA GLY A 109 1.15 -7.61 3.15
C GLY A 109 0.70 -9.05 2.87
N GLU A 110 1.27 -10.05 3.56
CA GLU A 110 0.79 -11.43 3.44
C GLU A 110 -0.62 -11.64 4.00
N GLU A 111 -0.99 -10.93 5.07
CA GLU A 111 -2.34 -10.93 5.63
C GLU A 111 -3.33 -10.31 4.63
N PHE A 112 -2.97 -9.18 4.02
CA PHE A 112 -3.75 -8.51 2.98
C PHE A 112 -4.12 -9.49 1.86
N VAL A 113 -3.13 -10.14 1.25
CA VAL A 113 -3.34 -11.07 0.13
C VAL A 113 -4.27 -12.23 0.53
N LYS A 114 -4.15 -12.76 1.75
CA LYS A 114 -5.02 -13.84 2.25
C LYS A 114 -6.47 -13.38 2.41
N LEU A 115 -6.69 -12.21 3.00
CA LEU A 115 -8.03 -11.66 3.22
C LEU A 115 -8.69 -11.24 1.90
N GLU A 116 -7.95 -10.59 1.01
CA GLU A 116 -8.44 -10.22 -0.32
C GLU A 116 -8.89 -11.45 -1.10
N ASN A 117 -8.09 -12.54 -1.11
CA ASN A 117 -8.47 -13.81 -1.72
C ASN A 117 -9.74 -14.41 -1.14
N LYS A 118 -9.89 -14.34 0.18
CA LYS A 118 -11.09 -14.86 0.86
C LYS A 118 -12.35 -14.11 0.42
N VAL A 119 -12.28 -12.78 0.34
CA VAL A 119 -13.42 -11.91 0.01
C VAL A 119 -13.76 -11.97 -1.48
N THR A 120 -12.75 -12.08 -2.36
CA THR A 120 -12.94 -12.17 -3.81
C THR A 120 -13.44 -13.54 -4.27
N ALA A 121 -13.10 -14.63 -3.56
CA ALA A 121 -13.55 -15.99 -3.88
C ALA A 121 -15.03 -16.28 -3.56
N GLY A 122 -15.85 -15.25 -3.30
CA GLY A 122 -17.29 -15.39 -3.01
C GLY A 122 -17.61 -15.83 -1.58
N GLY A 123 -16.65 -15.68 -0.65
CA GLY A 123 -16.91 -15.87 0.79
C GLY A 123 -17.95 -14.88 1.33
N LEU A 124 -18.55 -15.20 2.47
CA LEU A 124 -19.36 -14.23 3.21
C LEU A 124 -18.46 -13.08 3.65
N VAL A 125 -18.76 -11.88 3.13
CA VAL A 125 -18.00 -10.67 3.44
C VAL A 125 -18.56 -10.07 4.71
N GLU A 126 -17.71 -9.83 5.70
CA GLU A 126 -18.08 -9.06 6.90
C GLU A 126 -17.48 -7.65 6.84
N HIS A 127 -18.18 -6.67 7.44
CA HIS A 127 -17.69 -5.29 7.50
C HIS A 127 -16.30 -5.19 8.11
N SER A 128 -16.03 -5.90 9.22
CA SER A 128 -14.72 -5.91 9.88
C SER A 128 -13.60 -6.43 8.97
N GLU A 129 -13.89 -7.34 8.04
CA GLU A 129 -12.90 -7.85 7.09
C GLU A 129 -12.60 -6.82 6.01
N VAL A 130 -13.62 -6.14 5.48
CA VAL A 130 -13.42 -5.06 4.50
C VAL A 130 -12.59 -3.93 5.11
N ILE A 131 -12.87 -3.56 6.36
CA ILE A 131 -12.07 -2.58 7.10
C ILE A 131 -10.64 -3.07 7.26
N ARG A 132 -10.44 -4.32 7.69
CA ARG A 132 -9.11 -4.88 7.86
C ARG A 132 -8.32 -4.89 6.55
N ILE A 133 -8.95 -5.20 5.42
CA ILE A 133 -8.30 -5.15 4.11
C ILE A 133 -7.89 -3.71 3.78
N ALA A 134 -8.78 -2.73 3.96
CA ALA A 134 -8.47 -1.31 3.74
C ALA A 134 -7.28 -0.83 4.60
N GLU A 135 -7.22 -1.27 5.86
CA GLU A 135 -6.13 -0.96 6.79
C GLU A 135 -4.78 -1.61 6.43
N LEU A 136 -4.80 -2.74 5.72
CA LEU A 136 -3.62 -3.51 5.32
C LEU A 136 -3.10 -3.13 3.93
N ARG A 137 -3.93 -2.52 3.09
CA ARG A 137 -3.63 -2.21 1.67
C ARG A 137 -2.40 -1.32 1.53
N SER A 138 -2.20 -0.40 2.46
CA SER A 138 -1.04 0.51 2.51
C SER A 138 0.26 -0.11 3.04
N SER A 139 0.32 -1.42 3.26
CA SER A 139 1.50 -2.08 3.85
C SER A 139 2.77 -1.99 2.99
N ASP A 140 2.62 -1.93 1.66
CA ASP A 140 3.70 -1.74 0.68
C ASP A 140 4.30 -0.33 0.76
N VAL A 141 3.46 0.71 0.70
CA VAL A 141 3.90 2.11 0.84
C VAL A 141 4.43 2.37 2.25
N ARG A 142 3.89 1.70 3.26
CA ARG A 142 4.40 1.76 4.62
C ARG A 142 5.77 1.11 4.74
N LEU A 143 5.99 -0.02 4.08
CA LEU A 143 7.30 -0.66 3.97
C LEU A 143 8.32 0.32 3.36
N LEU A 144 7.95 1.06 2.31
CA LEU A 144 8.81 2.12 1.73
C LEU A 144 9.13 3.24 2.73
N HIS A 145 8.18 3.63 3.58
CA HIS A 145 8.44 4.62 4.63
C HIS A 145 9.45 4.11 5.66
N CYS A 146 9.31 2.86 6.10
CA CYS A 146 10.25 2.21 7.00
C CYS A 146 11.66 2.13 6.38
N ILE A 147 11.78 1.75 5.10
CA ILE A 147 13.06 1.76 4.39
C ILE A 147 13.64 3.18 4.30
N LEU A 148 12.80 4.21 4.11
CA LEU A 148 13.27 5.59 4.12
C LEU A 148 13.88 5.98 5.47
N PHE A 149 13.39 5.47 6.61
CA PHE A 149 14.05 5.68 7.91
C PHE A 149 15.48 5.10 7.93
N HIS A 150 15.68 3.88 7.41
CA HIS A 150 17.02 3.30 7.27
C HIS A 150 17.92 4.14 6.38
N LEU A 151 17.42 4.55 5.21
CA LEU A 151 18.16 5.39 4.26
C LEU A 151 18.57 6.75 4.87
N LEU A 152 17.74 7.29 5.76
CA LEU A 152 18.02 8.53 6.49
C LEU A 152 18.93 8.32 7.72
N GLY A 153 19.24 7.08 8.09
CA GLY A 153 19.96 6.77 9.32
C GLY A 153 19.21 7.20 10.59
N LYS A 154 17.87 7.21 10.55
CA LYS A 154 17.02 7.65 11.66
C LYS A 154 16.31 6.46 12.30
N SER A 155 16.17 6.49 13.62
CA SER A 155 15.25 5.58 14.32
C SER A 155 13.80 5.86 13.92
N TYR A 156 12.97 4.81 13.97
CA TYR A 156 11.54 4.95 13.73
C TYR A 156 10.89 5.96 14.66
N ASN A 157 10.05 6.82 14.08
CA ASN A 157 9.19 7.72 14.83
C ASN A 157 7.77 7.14 14.86
N GLU A 158 7.46 6.38 15.90
CA GLU A 158 6.16 5.71 16.06
C GLU A 158 4.98 6.69 16.03
N LYS A 159 5.15 7.92 16.54
CA LYS A 159 4.09 8.94 16.46
C LYS A 159 3.83 9.35 15.01
N LEU A 160 4.89 9.52 14.22
CA LEU A 160 4.76 9.88 12.81
C LEU A 160 4.18 8.72 12.00
N LEU A 161 4.66 7.49 12.22
CA LEU A 161 4.12 6.29 11.59
C LEU A 161 2.62 6.15 11.90
N SER A 162 2.22 6.35 13.16
CA SER A 162 0.81 6.26 13.54
C SER A 162 -0.03 7.36 12.89
N LEU A 163 0.47 8.61 12.88
CA LEU A 163 -0.18 9.75 12.23
C LEU A 163 -0.47 9.48 10.74
N LEU A 164 0.55 9.04 10.00
CA LEU A 164 0.43 8.86 8.55
C LEU A 164 -0.40 7.64 8.18
N TRP A 165 -0.61 6.69 9.09
CA TRP A 165 -1.39 5.48 8.80
C TRP A 165 -2.82 5.84 8.45
N SER A 166 -3.41 6.77 9.19
CA SER A 166 -4.76 7.27 8.89
C SER A 166 -4.84 7.92 7.51
N VAL A 167 -3.77 8.63 7.09
CA VAL A 167 -3.72 9.31 5.78
C VAL A 167 -3.55 8.31 4.65
N GLU A 168 -2.72 7.29 4.83
CA GLU A 168 -2.49 6.23 3.85
C GLU A 168 -3.75 5.40 3.61
N VAL A 169 -4.47 5.00 4.67
CA VAL A 169 -5.74 4.28 4.55
C VAL A 169 -6.80 5.12 3.83
N ILE A 170 -6.91 6.42 4.14
CA ILE A 170 -7.81 7.33 3.41
C ILE A 170 -7.42 7.40 1.94
N ALA A 171 -6.13 7.54 1.64
CA ALA A 171 -5.64 7.66 0.27
C ALA A 171 -6.00 6.43 -0.57
N ASP A 172 -5.84 5.22 -0.03
CA ASP A 172 -6.20 3.98 -0.73
C ASP A 172 -7.71 3.86 -0.97
N ILE A 173 -8.53 4.16 0.04
CA ILE A 173 -10.00 4.14 -0.12
C ILE A 173 -10.45 5.14 -1.18
N VAL A 174 -9.86 6.33 -1.20
CA VAL A 174 -10.21 7.37 -2.17
C VAL A 174 -9.71 7.02 -3.58
N ASN A 175 -8.53 6.41 -3.71
CA ASN A 175 -8.05 5.91 -5.00
C ASN A 175 -9.06 4.89 -5.57
N ASP A 176 -9.57 3.99 -4.74
CA ASP A 176 -10.63 3.05 -5.13
C ASP A 176 -11.92 3.77 -5.59
N PHE A 177 -12.20 5.01 -5.18
CA PHE A 177 -13.36 5.77 -5.72
C PHE A 177 -13.14 6.19 -7.17
N LEU A 178 -11.91 6.52 -7.54
CA LEU A 178 -11.56 6.96 -8.89
C LEU A 178 -11.64 5.80 -9.88
N ASP A 179 -11.21 4.61 -9.47
CA ASP A 179 -11.16 3.40 -10.30
C ASP A 179 -12.45 2.55 -10.16
N TYR A 180 -13.41 2.95 -9.32
CA TYR A 180 -14.58 2.17 -8.93
C TYR A 180 -15.36 1.55 -10.11
N ALA A 181 -15.70 2.36 -11.12
CA ALA A 181 -16.50 1.88 -12.24
C ALA A 181 -15.75 0.84 -13.10
N ASP A 182 -14.44 1.05 -13.28
CA ASP A 182 -13.58 0.15 -14.04
C ASP A 182 -13.34 -1.16 -13.28
N ASP A 183 -13.13 -1.08 -11.97
CA ASP A 183 -12.92 -2.25 -11.11
C ASP A 183 -14.17 -3.14 -11.04
N VAL A 184 -15.36 -2.53 -10.92
CA VAL A 184 -16.63 -3.26 -10.98
C VAL A 184 -16.75 -4.00 -12.32
N ASN A 185 -16.48 -3.32 -13.43
CA ASN A 185 -16.57 -3.91 -14.76
C ASN A 185 -15.58 -5.08 -14.98
N LYS A 186 -14.39 -5.01 -14.37
CA LYS A 186 -13.36 -6.05 -14.46
C LYS A 186 -13.48 -7.14 -13.39
N ASP A 187 -14.50 -7.07 -12.54
CA ASP A 187 -14.66 -7.94 -11.36
C ASP A 187 -13.43 -7.91 -10.43
N GLN A 188 -12.78 -6.76 -10.32
CA GLN A 188 -11.62 -6.57 -9.43
C GLN A 188 -12.06 -6.18 -8.01
N TYR A 189 -11.17 -6.45 -7.04
CA TYR A 189 -11.39 -5.98 -5.68
C TYR A 189 -11.33 -4.46 -5.64
N ASN A 190 -12.31 -3.87 -4.96
CA ASN A 190 -12.38 -2.46 -4.70
C ASN A 190 -13.08 -2.27 -3.35
N THR A 191 -12.50 -1.46 -2.47
CA THR A 191 -13.01 -1.29 -1.10
C THR A 191 -14.44 -0.77 -1.11
N TYR A 192 -14.74 0.24 -1.95
CA TYR A 192 -16.10 0.78 -2.04
C TYR A 192 -17.09 -0.24 -2.61
N ARG A 193 -16.68 -1.02 -3.63
CA ARG A 193 -17.49 -2.13 -4.14
C ARG A 193 -17.88 -3.11 -3.04
N MET A 194 -16.99 -3.40 -2.10
CA MET A 194 -17.32 -4.28 -0.97
C MET A 194 -18.34 -3.63 -0.01
N PHE A 195 -18.26 -2.32 0.24
CA PHE A 195 -19.32 -1.61 0.97
C PHE A 195 -20.66 -1.67 0.24
N VAL A 196 -20.68 -1.56 -1.10
CA VAL A 196 -21.90 -1.72 -1.89
C VAL A 196 -22.46 -3.14 -1.80
N LYS A 197 -21.62 -4.18 -1.78
CA LYS A 197 -22.08 -5.56 -1.53
C LYS A 197 -22.73 -5.74 -0.16
N LEU A 198 -22.19 -5.10 0.87
CA LEU A 198 -22.69 -5.17 2.25
C LEU A 198 -23.96 -4.35 2.50
N TYR A 199 -23.98 -3.12 2.00
CA TYR A 199 -24.94 -2.08 2.41
C TYR A 199 -25.82 -1.57 1.27
N LYS A 200 -25.59 -2.03 0.03
CA LYS A 200 -26.32 -1.63 -1.18
C LYS A 200 -26.35 -0.11 -1.31
N GLU A 201 -27.53 0.49 -1.46
CA GLU A 201 -27.70 1.93 -1.66
C GLU A 201 -27.21 2.78 -0.48
N LYS A 202 -27.06 2.18 0.71
CA LYS A 202 -26.55 2.86 1.92
C LYS A 202 -25.03 2.88 2.02
N ALA A 203 -24.31 2.24 1.10
CA ALA A 203 -22.84 2.21 1.10
C ALA A 203 -22.16 3.59 1.23
N PRO A 204 -22.63 4.67 0.57
CA PRO A 204 -22.04 6.00 0.75
C PRO A 204 -22.04 6.48 2.21
N ASP A 205 -23.12 6.21 2.95
CA ASP A 205 -23.25 6.64 4.34
C ASP A 205 -22.26 5.90 5.25
N TYR A 206 -22.13 4.58 5.05
CA TYR A 206 -21.23 3.75 5.87
C TYR A 206 -19.76 4.05 5.58
N ILE A 207 -19.37 4.19 4.31
CA ILE A 207 -17.96 4.47 4.00
C ILE A 207 -17.55 5.87 4.45
N LYS A 208 -18.48 6.83 4.42
CA LYS A 208 -18.25 8.16 4.97
C LYS A 208 -17.94 8.12 6.47
N VAL A 209 -18.70 7.35 7.25
CA VAL A 209 -18.45 7.18 8.69
C VAL A 209 -17.05 6.62 8.96
N GLU A 210 -16.60 5.67 8.15
CA GLU A 210 -15.26 5.09 8.29
C GLU A 210 -14.16 6.07 7.90
N LEU A 211 -14.35 6.85 6.84
CA LEU A 211 -13.41 7.90 6.47
C LEU A 211 -13.32 9.00 7.55
N ASP A 212 -14.48 9.44 8.08
CA ASP A 212 -14.54 10.41 9.19
C ASP A 212 -13.76 9.90 10.43
N LYS A 213 -13.82 8.60 10.72
CA LYS A 213 -13.06 7.96 11.80
C LYS A 213 -11.54 8.11 11.59
N TYR A 214 -11.02 7.81 10.40
CA TYR A 214 -9.59 7.98 10.10
C TYR A 214 -9.17 9.45 10.10
N GLU A 215 -10.02 10.35 9.60
CA GLU A 215 -9.74 11.79 9.66
C GLU A 215 -9.64 12.30 11.10
N ASN A 216 -10.56 11.87 11.96
CA ASN A 216 -10.56 12.26 13.36
C ASN A 216 -9.33 11.68 14.09
N SER A 217 -8.98 10.42 13.81
CA SER A 217 -7.73 9.83 14.28
C SER A 217 -6.50 10.64 13.86
N PHE A 218 -6.42 11.07 12.60
CA PHE A 218 -5.35 11.95 12.12
C PHE A 218 -5.33 13.28 12.89
N LYS A 219 -6.47 13.95 13.08
CA LYS A 219 -6.58 15.22 13.81
C LYS A 219 -6.13 15.06 15.27
N ASP A 220 -6.53 13.98 15.93
CA ASP A 220 -6.16 13.68 17.31
C ASP A 220 -4.66 13.40 17.46
N GLN A 221 -4.09 12.60 16.55
CA GLN A 221 -2.66 12.29 16.56
C GLN A 221 -1.80 13.50 16.19
N LEU A 222 -2.28 14.34 15.28
CA LEU A 222 -1.62 15.58 14.90
C LEU A 222 -1.42 16.49 16.12
N ASN A 223 -2.36 16.47 17.08
CA ASN A 223 -2.27 17.26 18.30
C ASN A 223 -1.04 16.91 19.17
N LEU A 224 -0.46 15.73 19.01
CA LEU A 224 0.72 15.26 19.74
C LEU A 224 2.04 15.88 19.25
N PHE A 225 2.03 16.62 18.14
CA PHE A 225 3.21 17.24 17.56
C PHE A 225 3.37 18.71 17.99
N PRO A 226 4.61 19.22 18.06
CA PRO A 226 4.88 20.65 18.24
C PRO A 226 4.26 21.50 17.12
N ILE A 227 3.97 22.78 17.41
CA ILE A 227 3.29 23.70 16.48
C ILE A 227 4.03 23.81 15.14
N ASP A 228 5.36 23.91 15.16
CA ASP A 228 6.17 24.07 13.94
C ASP A 228 6.15 22.81 13.06
N GLU A 229 6.10 21.63 13.68
CA GLU A 229 5.98 20.35 12.95
C GLU A 229 4.57 20.15 12.41
N LYS A 230 3.53 20.53 13.18
CA LYS A 230 2.12 20.43 12.76
C LYS A 230 1.87 21.09 11.42
N GLN A 231 2.37 22.31 11.22
CA GLN A 231 2.16 23.04 9.96
C GLN A 231 2.75 22.30 8.75
N ARG A 232 3.98 21.77 8.89
CA ARG A 232 4.62 20.96 7.85
C ARG A 232 3.82 19.68 7.57
N LEU A 233 3.40 18.97 8.61
CA LEU A 233 2.63 17.73 8.51
C LEU A 233 1.27 17.95 7.85
N ILE A 234 0.54 19.01 8.23
CA ILE A 234 -0.72 19.40 7.60
C ILE A 234 -0.50 19.67 6.11
N SER A 235 0.52 20.46 5.78
CA SER A 235 0.82 20.79 4.38
C SER A 235 1.12 19.53 3.56
N ALA A 236 1.95 18.63 4.09
CA ALA A 236 2.31 17.37 3.44
C ALA A 236 1.11 16.44 3.22
N CYS A 237 0.24 16.30 4.22
CA CYS A 237 -0.91 15.40 4.15
C CYS A 237 -2.10 16.00 3.37
N SER A 238 -2.09 17.31 3.14
CA SER A 238 -3.26 18.04 2.62
C SER A 238 -3.76 17.54 1.28
N GLN A 239 -2.89 17.06 0.38
CA GLN A 239 -3.33 16.55 -0.92
C GLN A 239 -4.13 15.24 -0.79
N PHE A 240 -3.72 14.35 0.12
CA PHE A 240 -4.38 13.06 0.37
C PHE A 240 -5.68 13.24 1.16
N LEU A 241 -5.69 14.15 2.12
CA LEU A 241 -6.89 14.47 2.89
C LEU A 241 -7.89 15.27 2.06
N LYS A 242 -7.46 16.14 1.13
CA LYS A 242 -8.38 16.78 0.17
C LYS A 242 -9.00 15.78 -0.78
N ALA A 243 -8.31 14.69 -1.10
CA ALA A 243 -8.88 13.64 -1.91
C ALA A 243 -10.12 13.01 -1.23
N HIS A 244 -10.24 13.04 0.11
CA HIS A 244 -11.47 12.68 0.82
C HIS A 244 -12.69 13.55 0.44
N SER A 245 -12.46 14.77 -0.06
CA SER A 245 -13.54 15.60 -0.62
C SER A 245 -13.97 15.19 -2.03
N ALA A 246 -13.35 14.15 -2.61
CA ALA A 246 -13.84 13.53 -3.83
C ALA A 246 -15.28 13.06 -3.61
N GLU A 247 -16.10 13.23 -4.64
CA GLU A 247 -17.48 12.80 -4.61
C GLU A 247 -17.53 11.28 -4.48
N ILE A 248 -18.13 10.78 -3.40
CA ILE A 248 -18.34 9.34 -3.22
C ILE A 248 -19.20 8.84 -4.39
N PRO A 249 -18.73 7.86 -5.19
CA PRO A 249 -19.45 7.44 -6.38
C PRO A 249 -20.83 6.87 -6.07
N GLN A 250 -21.76 6.96 -7.02
CA GLN A 250 -23.06 6.29 -6.87
C GLN A 250 -22.89 4.77 -6.89
N PRO A 251 -23.57 4.01 -5.99
CA PRO A 251 -23.47 2.56 -5.95
C PRO A 251 -23.89 1.90 -7.28
N ILE A 252 -23.04 1.03 -7.82
CA ILE A 252 -23.38 0.09 -8.89
C ILE A 252 -23.83 -1.21 -8.22
N ILE A 253 -25.13 -1.50 -8.29
CA ILE A 253 -25.71 -2.69 -7.66
C ILE A 253 -25.54 -3.90 -8.58
N GLU A 254 -24.67 -4.81 -8.17
CA GLU A 254 -24.48 -6.15 -8.74
C GLU A 254 -25.45 -7.18 -8.14
#